data_AF-A0A6P5WFZ1-F1
#
_entry.id   AF-A0A6P5WFZ1-F1
#
_cell.length_a   1.000
_cell.length_b   1.000
_cell.length_c   1.000
_cell.angle_alpha   90.00
_cell.angle_beta   90.00
_cell.angle_gamma   90.00
#
_symmetry.space_group_name_H-M   'P 1'
#
loop_
_entity.id
_entity.type
_entity.pdbx_description
1 polymer ?
#
loop_
_entity_poly.entity_id
_entity_poly.type
_entity_poly.pdbx_seq_one_letter_code
_entity_poly.pdbx_strand_id
1 'polypeptide(L)'
;MIVMAMRTRGGDEAVFQSLYRAREVYRTRMQENTAVDQLASLFAECAIAEAQPLKAEPLPCNLNCPSIASDAHGTSILAETGRMQIVLDAFSDGSSFICLHCGGLVSNHRKDEHYAYWCGNM
;
A
#
# COMPACT_ATOMS: atom_id res chain seq x y z
N MET A 1 46.82 21.17 -19.98
CA MET A 1 45.38 20.98 -20.25
C MET A 1 45.19 21.13 -21.74
N ILE A 2 44.87 20.04 -22.45
CA ILE A 2 44.81 20.03 -23.91
C ILE A 2 43.56 20.81 -24.32
N VAL A 3 43.76 22.01 -24.84
CA VAL A 3 42.71 22.80 -25.51
C VAL A 3 42.52 22.16 -26.88
N MET A 4 41.55 21.26 -27.02
CA MET A 4 41.17 20.74 -28.32
C MET A 4 40.32 21.79 -29.03
N ALA A 5 40.97 22.63 -29.84
CA ALA A 5 40.32 23.39 -30.89
C ALA A 5 39.95 22.40 -32.02
N MET A 6 38.77 21.79 -31.93
CA MET A 6 38.23 20.99 -33.02
C MET A 6 37.49 21.92 -33.98
N ARG A 7 38.00 22.01 -35.22
CA ARG A 7 37.37 22.75 -36.31
C ARG A 7 36.22 21.87 -36.85
N THR A 8 35.09 21.88 -36.15
CA THR A 8 33.88 21.11 -36.47
C THR A 8 33.28 21.63 -37.78
N ARG A 9 33.27 20.81 -38.82
CA ARG A 9 32.57 21.13 -40.08
C ARG A 9 31.15 20.59 -40.01
N GLY A 10 30.17 21.47 -39.97
CA GLY A 10 28.75 21.22 -40.27
C GLY A 10 28.05 20.22 -39.34
N GLY A 11 28.29 18.92 -39.56
CA GLY A 11 27.61 17.82 -38.85
C GLY A 11 28.02 17.68 -37.38
N ASP A 12 29.31 17.81 -37.08
CA ASP A 12 29.81 17.66 -35.71
C ASP A 12 29.30 18.79 -34.79
N GLU A 13 29.15 20.00 -35.32
CA GLU A 13 28.64 21.15 -34.57
C GLU A 13 27.19 20.93 -34.10
N ALA A 14 26.34 20.38 -34.98
CA ALA A 14 24.97 20.03 -34.64
C ALA A 14 24.89 18.94 -33.55
N VAL A 15 25.83 17.99 -33.57
CA VAL A 15 25.95 16.96 -32.52
C VAL A 15 26.36 17.58 -31.19
N PHE A 16 27.39 18.43 -31.18
CA PHE A 16 27.83 19.12 -29.96
C PHE A 16 26.73 20.01 -29.37
N GLN A 17 26.02 20.76 -30.21
CA GLN A 17 24.91 21.60 -29.77
C GLN A 17 23.76 20.78 -29.17
N SER A 18 23.44 19.63 -29.78
CA SER A 18 22.40 18.72 -29.28
C SER A 18 22.79 18.10 -27.93
N LEU A 19 24.03 17.63 -27.80
CA LEU A 19 24.55 17.09 -26.53
C LEU A 19 24.60 18.15 -25.43
N TYR A 20 25.02 19.37 -25.77
CA TYR A 20 25.06 20.48 -24.84
C TYR A 20 23.67 20.81 -24.30
N ARG A 21 22.67 20.92 -25.19
CA ARG A 21 21.26 21.11 -24.79
C ARG A 21 20.72 19.96 -23.95
N ALA A 22 20.99 18.71 -24.31
CA ALA A 22 20.57 17.56 -23.53
C ALA A 22 21.17 17.59 -22.11
N ARG A 23 22.44 18.00 -21.99
CA ARG A 23 23.12 18.16 -20.69
C ARG A 23 22.47 19.26 -19.84
N GLU A 24 22.12 20.39 -20.44
CA GLU A 24 21.44 21.47 -19.73
C GLU A 24 20.06 21.05 -19.23
N VAL A 25 19.25 20.40 -20.08
CA VAL A 25 17.94 19.86 -19.69
C VAL A 25 18.05 18.87 -18.54
N TYR A 26 19.03 17.96 -18.59
CA TYR A 26 19.28 17.02 -17.49
C TYR A 26 19.62 17.74 -16.18
N ARG A 27 20.50 18.76 -16.23
CA ARG A 27 20.89 19.53 -15.05
C ARG A 27 19.71 20.30 -14.46
N THR A 28 18.91 20.95 -15.29
CA THR A 28 17.71 21.67 -14.84
C THR A 28 16.73 20.72 -14.16
N ARG A 29 16.47 19.56 -14.77
CA ARG A 29 15.56 18.56 -14.20
C ARG A 29 16.06 17.96 -12.88
N MET A 30 17.36 17.71 -12.76
CA MET A 30 17.98 17.27 -11.50
C MET A 30 17.85 18.32 -10.40
N GLN A 31 17.99 19.60 -10.76
CA GLN A 31 17.83 20.71 -9.81
C GLN A 31 16.37 20.91 -9.40
N GLU A 32 15.41 20.74 -10.33
CA GLU A 32 13.97 20.76 -10.04
C GLU A 32 13.57 19.64 -9.07
N ASN A 33 14.14 18.44 -9.24
CA ASN A 33 13.84 17.29 -8.38
C ASN A 33 14.44 17.41 -6.97
N THR A 34 15.37 18.34 -6.73
CA THR A 34 16.03 18.49 -5.42
C THR A 34 15.04 18.78 -4.29
N ALA A 35 13.98 19.56 -4.54
CA ALA A 35 12.94 19.82 -3.54
C ALA A 35 12.08 18.58 -3.25
N VAL A 36 11.82 17.76 -4.26
CA VAL A 36 11.09 16.48 -4.12
C VAL A 36 11.92 15.48 -3.31
N ASP A 37 13.23 15.41 -3.56
CA ASP A 37 14.15 14.53 -2.82
C ASP A 37 14.28 14.95 -1.34
N GLN A 38 14.28 16.26 -1.07
CA GLN A 38 14.24 16.79 0.31
C GLN A 38 12.93 16.41 1.03
N LEU A 39 11.79 16.55 0.36
CA LEU A 39 10.49 16.11 0.90
C LEU A 39 10.46 14.61 1.17
N ALA A 40 10.95 13.79 0.24
CA ALA A 40 11.01 12.34 0.42
C ALA A 40 11.89 11.94 1.61
N SER A 41 13.01 12.65 1.81
CA SER A 41 13.88 12.47 2.98
C SER A 41 13.17 12.82 4.29
N LEU A 42 12.45 13.95 4.33
CA LEU A 42 11.64 14.33 5.50
C LEU A 42 10.53 13.32 5.82
N PHE A 43 9.87 12.76 4.79
CA PHE A 43 8.87 11.72 4.99
C PHE A 43 9.48 10.40 5.48
N ALA A 44 10.69 10.06 5.04
CA ALA A 44 11.44 8.92 5.56
C ALA A 44 11.87 9.14 7.02
N GLU A 45 12.25 10.35 7.40
CA GLU A 45 12.54 10.72 8.80
C GLU A 45 11.28 10.72 9.69
N CYS A 46 10.13 11.07 9.12
CA CYS A 46 8.82 11.02 9.78
C CYS A 46 8.18 9.62 9.76
N ALA A 47 8.94 8.56 9.49
CA ALA A 47 8.45 7.19 9.54
C ALA A 47 7.66 6.99 10.84
N ILE A 48 6.34 6.80 10.68
CA ILE A 48 5.39 6.62 11.78
C ILE A 48 5.87 5.40 12.55
N ALA A 49 6.36 5.60 13.78
CA ALA A 49 6.67 4.51 14.67
C ALA A 49 5.41 3.66 14.81
N GLU A 50 5.45 2.43 14.29
CA GLU A 50 4.36 1.48 14.43
C GLU A 50 3.93 1.45 15.90
N ALA A 51 2.64 1.65 16.15
CA ALA A 51 2.09 1.78 17.50
C ALA A 51 2.35 0.48 18.28
N GLN A 52 3.41 0.46 19.10
CA GLN A 52 3.59 -0.58 20.09
C GLN A 52 2.42 -0.50 21.08
N PRO A 53 1.68 -1.59 21.33
CA PRO A 53 0.65 -1.59 22.35
C PRO A 53 1.32 -1.38 23.70
N LEU A 54 1.06 -0.23 24.33
CA LEU A 54 1.46 0.03 25.70
C LEU A 54 0.87 -1.06 26.60
N LYS A 55 1.76 -1.84 27.20
CA LYS A 55 1.48 -2.94 28.11
C LYS A 55 0.49 -2.47 29.19
N ALA A 56 -0.77 -2.85 29.06
CA ALA A 56 -1.78 -2.55 30.06
C ALA A 56 -1.51 -3.40 31.31
N GLU A 57 -1.26 -2.74 32.45
CA GLU A 57 -1.32 -3.39 33.76
C GLU A 57 -2.75 -3.90 34.01
N PRO A 58 -2.93 -5.14 34.48
CA PRO A 58 -4.26 -5.68 34.74
C PRO A 58 -4.82 -5.12 36.05
N LEU A 59 -5.81 -4.22 35.95
CA LEU A 59 -6.70 -3.87 37.06
C LEU A 59 -7.76 -4.98 37.22
N PRO A 60 -8.01 -5.51 38.44
CA PRO A 60 -9.03 -6.53 38.65
C PRO A 60 -10.41 -5.87 38.74
N CYS A 61 -11.31 -6.19 37.82
CA CYS A 61 -12.72 -5.80 37.90
C CYS A 61 -13.60 -7.05 37.88
N ASN A 62 -14.45 -7.13 38.91
CA ASN A 62 -15.24 -8.29 39.33
C ASN A 62 -16.44 -8.60 38.42
N LEU A 63 -16.87 -9.86 38.52
CA LEU A 63 -17.98 -10.54 37.84
C LEU A 63 -19.34 -9.83 37.94
N ASN A 64 -19.97 -9.60 36.78
CA ASN A 64 -21.39 -9.86 36.41
C ASN A 64 -21.87 -8.88 35.33
N CYS A 65 -21.56 -9.17 34.07
CA CYS A 65 -22.28 -8.64 32.90
C CYS A 65 -21.99 -9.58 31.71
N PRO A 66 -22.97 -10.03 30.91
CA PRO A 66 -22.68 -10.60 29.60
C PRO A 66 -22.34 -9.45 28.64
N SER A 67 -21.31 -8.67 28.99
CA SER A 67 -20.72 -7.72 28.06
C SER A 67 -19.96 -8.55 27.04
N ILE A 68 -20.39 -8.41 25.79
CA ILE A 68 -19.54 -8.57 24.60
C ILE A 68 -18.13 -8.16 25.02
N ALA A 69 -17.23 -9.14 25.06
CA ALA A 69 -15.83 -8.87 25.29
C ALA A 69 -15.38 -8.00 24.11
N SER A 70 -15.51 -6.68 24.26
CA SER A 70 -14.74 -5.74 23.47
C SER A 70 -13.31 -6.15 23.73
N ASP A 71 -12.72 -6.74 22.71
CA ASP A 71 -11.34 -7.17 22.67
C ASP A 71 -10.48 -5.91 22.86
N ALA A 72 -10.26 -5.58 24.13
CA ALA A 72 -9.40 -4.49 24.56
C ALA A 72 -7.92 -4.91 24.51
N HIS A 73 -7.64 -6.11 24.00
CA HIS A 73 -6.36 -6.42 23.39
C HIS A 73 -6.49 -6.07 21.92
N GLY A 74 -5.57 -5.24 21.43
CA GLY A 74 -5.39 -5.03 20.00
C GLY A 74 -4.97 -6.35 19.34
N THR A 75 -5.90 -7.29 19.22
CA THR A 75 -5.76 -8.43 18.33
C THR A 75 -5.51 -7.84 16.97
N SER A 76 -4.37 -8.25 16.40
CA SER A 76 -3.99 -7.82 15.06
C SER A 76 -5.20 -7.96 14.15
N ILE A 77 -5.44 -6.99 13.26
CA ILE A 77 -6.43 -7.13 12.19
C ILE A 77 -6.19 -8.41 11.36
N LEU A 78 -4.96 -8.95 11.42
CA LEU A 78 -4.54 -10.21 10.81
C LEU A 78 -4.76 -11.44 11.71
N ALA A 79 -5.09 -11.30 12.99
CA ALA A 79 -5.40 -12.42 13.89
C ALA A 79 -6.70 -13.15 13.48
N GLU A 80 -6.64 -14.47 13.37
CA GLU A 80 -7.78 -15.32 12.95
C GLU A 80 -8.89 -15.43 14.01
N THR A 81 -8.57 -15.11 15.26
CA THR A 81 -9.51 -15.17 16.38
C THR A 81 -10.73 -14.26 16.12
N GLY A 82 -11.94 -14.80 16.30
CA GLY A 82 -13.19 -14.05 16.13
C GLY A 82 -13.67 -13.85 14.68
N ARG A 83 -12.80 -14.03 13.66
CA ARG A 83 -13.20 -13.88 12.24
C ARG A 83 -14.23 -14.90 11.78
N MET A 84 -14.20 -16.11 12.34
CA MET A 84 -15.22 -17.13 12.07
C MET A 84 -16.62 -16.63 12.44
N GLN A 85 -16.75 -15.82 13.50
CA GLN A 85 -18.05 -15.31 13.93
C GLN A 85 -18.65 -14.35 12.89
N ILE A 86 -17.81 -13.51 12.25
CA ILE A 86 -18.22 -12.59 11.18
C ILE A 86 -18.69 -13.37 9.95
N VAL A 87 -17.96 -14.43 9.59
CA VAL A 87 -18.32 -15.32 8.46
C VAL A 87 -19.67 -16.01 8.72
N LEU A 88 -19.88 -16.50 9.94
CA LEU A 88 -21.13 -17.17 10.33
C LEU A 88 -22.31 -16.21 10.39
N ASP A 89 -22.11 -14.99 10.89
CA ASP A 89 -23.15 -13.97 10.97
C ASP A 89 -23.63 -13.55 9.58
N ALA A 90 -22.70 -13.22 8.67
CA ALA A 90 -23.00 -12.84 7.29
C ALA A 90 -23.60 -13.98 6.44
N PHE A 91 -23.43 -15.23 6.87
CA PHE A 91 -24.14 -16.36 6.28
C PHE A 91 -25.54 -16.54 6.88
N SER A 92 -25.66 -16.37 8.20
CA SER A 92 -26.91 -16.54 8.94
C SER A 92 -27.93 -15.45 8.65
N ASP A 93 -27.48 -14.22 8.41
CA ASP A 93 -28.33 -13.09 8.01
C ASP A 93 -28.77 -13.14 6.53
N GLY A 94 -28.23 -14.08 5.75
CA GLY A 94 -28.53 -14.25 4.33
C GLY A 94 -27.97 -13.14 3.44
N SER A 95 -27.03 -12.32 3.92
CA SER A 95 -26.35 -11.30 3.11
C SER A 95 -25.28 -11.89 2.20
N SER A 96 -24.74 -13.06 2.57
CA SER A 96 -23.67 -13.78 1.86
C SER A 96 -23.96 -15.27 1.69
N PHE A 97 -23.24 -15.91 0.77
CA PHE A 97 -23.26 -17.36 0.54
C PHE A 97 -21.83 -17.90 0.38
N ILE A 98 -21.67 -19.21 0.55
CA ILE A 98 -20.39 -19.90 0.32
C ILE A 98 -20.40 -20.45 -1.12
N CYS A 99 -19.50 -20.01 -2.02
CA CYS A 99 -19.36 -20.61 -3.36
C CYS A 99 -18.83 -22.03 -3.18
N LEU A 100 -19.64 -23.05 -3.50
CA LEU A 100 -19.21 -24.45 -3.42
C LEU A 100 -18.07 -24.80 -4.39
N HIS A 101 -17.80 -23.94 -5.38
CA HIS A 101 -16.74 -24.17 -6.36
C HIS A 101 -15.36 -23.71 -5.86
N CYS A 102 -15.25 -22.50 -5.29
CA CYS A 102 -13.98 -21.99 -4.77
C CYS A 102 -13.86 -21.99 -3.23
N GLY A 103 -14.93 -22.32 -2.50
CA GLY A 103 -14.98 -22.28 -1.04
C GLY A 103 -15.06 -20.87 -0.43
N GLY A 104 -15.10 -19.81 -1.26
CA GLY A 104 -15.13 -18.43 -0.79
C GLY A 104 -16.50 -17.97 -0.28
N LEU A 105 -16.50 -17.09 0.73
CA LEU A 105 -17.70 -16.37 1.17
C LEU A 105 -17.91 -15.14 0.29
N VAL A 106 -19.11 -14.99 -0.29
CA VAL A 106 -19.42 -13.96 -1.29
C VAL A 106 -20.78 -13.34 -0.98
N SER A 107 -20.90 -12.02 -1.11
CA SER A 107 -22.20 -11.36 -0.96
C SER A 107 -23.21 -11.86 -1.99
N ASN A 108 -24.46 -12.08 -1.57
CA ASN A 108 -25.54 -12.49 -2.46
C ASN A 108 -25.80 -11.49 -3.59
N HIS A 109 -25.55 -10.20 -3.37
CA HIS A 109 -25.73 -9.16 -4.39
C HIS A 109 -24.78 -9.30 -5.58
N ARG A 110 -23.63 -9.96 -5.40
CA ARG A 110 -22.60 -10.12 -6.44
C ARG A 110 -22.41 -11.58 -6.83
N LYS A 111 -23.42 -12.41 -6.56
CA LYS A 111 -23.38 -13.85 -6.86
C LYS A 111 -23.14 -14.11 -8.35
N ASP A 112 -23.86 -13.40 -9.22
CA ASP A 112 -23.74 -13.61 -10.67
C ASP A 112 -22.41 -13.10 -11.21
N GLU A 113 -21.96 -11.92 -10.76
CA GLU A 113 -20.63 -11.38 -11.09
C GLU A 113 -19.52 -12.31 -10.63
N HIS A 114 -19.68 -12.88 -9.44
CA HIS A 114 -18.76 -13.86 -8.90
C HIS A 114 -18.66 -15.08 -9.81
N TYR A 115 -19.78 -15.73 -10.18
CA TYR A 115 -19.72 -16.88 -11.09
C TYR A 115 -19.20 -16.52 -12.48
N ALA A 116 -19.48 -15.31 -12.98
CA ALA A 116 -19.10 -14.89 -14.32
C ALA A 116 -17.62 -14.53 -14.44
N TYR A 117 -17.00 -13.96 -13.41
CA TYR A 117 -15.68 -13.33 -13.53
C TYR A 117 -14.68 -13.72 -12.43
N TRP A 118 -15.12 -14.24 -11.28
CA TRP A 118 -14.27 -14.38 -10.09
C TRP A 118 -14.23 -15.79 -9.46
N CYS A 119 -15.28 -16.63 -9.54
CA CYS A 119 -15.30 -17.97 -8.94
C CYS A 119 -14.42 -18.88 -9.81
N GLY A 120 -13.14 -18.94 -9.44
CA GLY A 120 -12.19 -19.94 -9.94
C GLY A 120 -11.72 -19.72 -11.37
N ASN A 121 -10.63 -18.96 -11.49
CA ASN A 121 -9.59 -19.19 -12.49
C ASN A 121 -8.33 -19.75 -11.80
N MET A 122 -8.51 -20.57 -10.75
CA MET A 122 -7.46 -21.23 -9.96
C MET A 122 -7.47 -22.73 -10.22
#